data_AF-A0A0N8S0S9-F1
#
_entry.id   AF-A0A0N8S0S9-F1
#
_cell.length_a   1.000
_cell.length_b   1.000
_cell.length_c   1.000
_cell.angle_alpha   90.00
_cell.angle_beta   90.00
_cell.angle_gamma   90.00
#
_symmetry.space_group_name_H-M   'P 1'
#
loop_
_entity.id
_entity.type
_entity.pdbx_description
1 polymer ?
#
loop_
_entity_poly.entity_id
_entity_poly.type
_entity_poly.pdbx_seq_one_letter_code
_entity_poly.pdbx_strand_id
1 'polypeptide(L)' 'DPEAAKRAGQAIERQFLLLETAPDIGRPFPEMPELREMVIAFGDSGYVALYRQEAAADTVYILAFRHQKEAGY' A
#
# COMPACT_ATOMS: atom_id res chain seq x y z
N ASP A 1 5.65 17.70 -11.54
CA ASP A 1 7.07 17.78 -11.18
C ASP A 1 7.69 16.38 -11.26
N PRO A 2 8.58 16.12 -12.23
CA PRO A 2 9.23 14.80 -12.40
C PRO A 2 10.01 14.32 -11.18
N GLU A 3 10.64 15.22 -10.43
CA GLU A 3 11.40 14.85 -9.24
C GLU A 3 10.48 14.43 -8.09
N ALA A 4 9.34 15.10 -7.94
CA ALA A 4 8.30 14.66 -7.01
C ALA A 4 7.75 13.27 -7.37
N ALA A 5 7.51 12.99 -8.66
CA ALA A 5 7.06 11.68 -9.12
C ALA A 5 8.09 10.57 -8.80
N LYS A 6 9.38 10.84 -9.01
CA LYS A 6 10.46 9.91 -8.65
C LYS A 6 10.48 9.60 -7.16
N ARG A 7 10.39 10.63 -6.31
CA ARG A 7 10.37 10.45 -4.85
C ARG A 7 9.11 9.70 -4.38
N ALA A 8 7.96 9.92 -5.02
CA ALA A 8 6.74 9.17 -4.74
C ALA A 8 6.93 7.68 -5.05
N GLY A 9 7.48 7.35 -6.23
CA GLY A 9 7.79 5.97 -6.61
C GLY A 9 8.70 5.28 -5.60
N GLN A 10 9.76 5.96 -5.14
CA GLN A 10 10.67 5.45 -4.11
C GLN A 10 9.99 5.26 -2.74
N ALA A 11 9.00 6.07 -2.40
CA ALA A 11 8.23 5.90 -1.16
C ALA A 11 7.33 4.66 -1.25
N ILE A 12 6.66 4.47 -2.40
CA ILE A 12 5.79 3.32 -2.67
C ILE A 12 6.61 2.02 -2.69
N GLU A 13 7.71 1.99 -3.42
CA GLU A 13 8.61 0.82 -3.52
C GLU A 13 9.09 0.38 -2.13
N ARG A 14 9.56 1.31 -1.30
CA ARG A 14 10.04 0.99 0.06
C ARG A 14 8.94 0.39 0.93
N GLN A 15 7.70 0.84 0.81
CA GLN A 15 6.60 0.27 1.58
C GLN A 15 6.19 -1.10 1.03
N PHE A 16 6.22 -1.32 -0.28
CA PHE A 16 5.93 -2.62 -0.88
C PHE A 16 6.98 -3.68 -0.53
N LEU A 17 8.26 -3.31 -0.47
CA LEU A 17 9.32 -4.22 -0.03
C LEU A 17 9.13 -4.71 1.41
N LEU A 18 8.53 -3.90 2.30
CA LEU A 18 8.25 -4.34 3.67
C LEU A 18 7.24 -5.50 3.70
N LEU A 19 6.33 -5.58 2.73
CA LEU A 19 5.31 -6.62 2.67
C LEU A 19 5.90 -8.02 2.42
N GLU A 20 7.14 -8.12 1.93
CA GLU A 20 7.85 -9.40 1.80
C GLU A 20 8.13 -10.05 3.16
N THR A 21 8.27 -9.23 4.21
CA THR A 21 8.65 -9.69 5.56
C THR A 21 7.58 -9.47 6.61
N ALA A 22 6.69 -8.50 6.38
CA ALA A 22 5.67 -8.09 7.32
C ALA A 22 4.34 -7.81 6.59
N PRO A 23 3.69 -8.84 6.01
CA PRO A 23 2.42 -8.68 5.28
C PRO A 23 1.22 -8.36 6.19
N ASP A 24 1.38 -8.37 7.51
CA ASP A 24 0.34 -8.08 8.49
C ASP A 24 0.30 -6.62 8.95
N ILE A 25 1.25 -5.78 8.51
CA ILE A 25 1.37 -4.36 8.88
C ILE A 25 0.20 -3.49 8.38
N GLY A 26 -0.51 -3.94 7.36
CA GLY A 26 -1.67 -3.24 6.82
C GLY A 26 -2.88 -3.43 7.71
N ARG A 27 -3.68 -2.39 7.84
CA ARG A 27 -4.95 -2.43 8.58
C ARG A 27 -5.95 -3.31 7.82
N PRO A 28 -6.54 -4.35 8.45
CA PRO A 28 -7.59 -5.13 7.81
C PRO A 28 -8.77 -4.25 7.39
N PHE A 29 -9.31 -4.51 6.20
CA PHE A 29 -10.51 -3.82 5.74
C PHE A 29 -11.72 -4.36 6.54
N PRO A 30 -12.53 -3.52 7.20
CA PRO A 30 -13.57 -4.00 8.12
C PRO A 30 -14.59 -4.95 7.49
N GLU A 31 -14.96 -4.71 6.23
CA GLU A 31 -15.96 -5.49 5.51
C GLU A 31 -15.39 -6.77 4.88
N MET A 32 -14.09 -6.81 4.63
CA MET A 32 -13.36 -7.91 3.99
C MET A 32 -11.97 -8.06 4.66
N PRO A 33 -11.88 -8.74 5.82
CA PRO A 33 -10.66 -8.82 6.62
C PRO A 33 -9.46 -9.49 5.94
N GLU A 34 -9.68 -10.23 4.85
CA GLU A 34 -8.65 -10.76 3.97
C GLU A 34 -7.92 -9.67 3.17
N LEU A 35 -8.57 -8.52 2.99
CA LEU A 35 -7.99 -7.33 2.40
C LEU A 35 -7.38 -6.45 3.47
N ARG A 36 -6.29 -5.78 3.12
CA ARG A 36 -5.57 -4.88 4.00
C ARG A 36 -5.28 -3.57 3.27
N GLU A 37 -5.37 -2.48 4.01
CA GLU A 37 -4.95 -1.16 3.57
C GLU A 37 -3.62 -0.80 4.21
N MET A 38 -2.67 -0.36 3.38
CA MET A 38 -1.40 0.21 3.82
C MET A 38 -1.34 1.68 3.44
N VAL A 39 -1.14 2.54 4.44
CA VAL A 39 -0.88 3.96 4.25
C VAL A 39 0.61 4.16 3.93
N ILE A 40 0.88 4.85 2.83
CA ILE A 40 2.22 5.17 2.35
C ILE A 40 2.39 6.69 2.47
N ALA A 41 3.12 7.14 3.48
CA ALA A 41 3.34 8.56 3.73
C ALA A 41 4.18 9.22 2.62
N PHE A 42 3.65 10.29 2.02
CA PHE A 42 4.37 11.09 1.03
C PHE A 42 3.69 12.47 0.83
N GLY A 43 4.46 13.55 0.91
CA GLY A 43 3.89 14.90 0.79
C GLY A 43 2.79 15.16 1.83
N ASP A 44 1.73 15.87 1.43
CA ASP A 44 0.69 16.33 2.36
C ASP A 44 -0.39 15.28 2.65
N SER A 45 -0.52 14.23 1.83
CA SER A 45 -1.57 13.22 1.98
C SER A 45 -1.15 11.79 1.65
N GLY A 46 -0.06 11.57 0.91
CA GLY A 46 0.41 10.22 0.62
C GLY A 46 -0.51 9.37 -0.26
N TYR A 47 -0.27 8.06 -0.19
CA TYR A 47 -0.96 7.04 -0.97
C TYR A 47 -1.56 5.97 -0.05
N VAL A 48 -2.52 5.22 -0.56
CA VAL A 48 -3.05 4.01 0.08
C VAL A 48 -2.97 2.87 -0.92
N ALA A 49 -2.47 1.73 -0.46
CA ALA A 49 -2.47 0.48 -1.20
C ALA A 49 -3.45 -0.51 -0.57
N LEU A 50 -4.31 -1.09 -1.40
CA LEU A 50 -5.15 -2.23 -1.05
C LEU A 50 -4.44 -3.50 -1.50
N TYR A 51 -4.24 -4.43 -0.58
CA TYR A 51 -3.55 -5.68 -0.87
C TYR A 51 -4.17 -6.85 -0.10
N ARG A 52 -3.74 -8.06 -0.46
CA ARG A 52 -3.99 -9.29 0.31
C ARG A 52 -2.76 -10.17 0.32
N GLN A 53 -2.61 -10.95 1.38
CA GLN A 53 -1.61 -12.02 1.44
C GLN A 53 -2.29 -13.35 1.12
N GLU A 54 -1.70 -14.11 0.20
CA GLU A 54 -2.01 -15.52 0.00
C GLU A 54 -0.91 -16.36 0.65
N ALA A 55 -1.15 -16.78 1.91
CA ALA A 55 -0.14 -17.47 2.71
C ALA A 55 0.26 -18.82 2.10
N ALA A 56 -0.65 -19.53 1.43
CA ALA A 56 -0.32 -20.82 0.81
C ALA A 56 0.65 -20.68 -0.37
N ALA A 57 0.67 -19.51 -1.01
CA ALA A 57 1.56 -19.20 -2.13
C ALA A 57 2.73 -18.31 -1.74
N ASP A 58 2.88 -17.96 -0.46
CA ASP A 58 3.88 -17.00 0.04
C ASP A 58 3.93 -15.71 -0.80
N THR A 59 2.76 -15.19 -1.17
CA THR A 59 2.63 -14.10 -2.14
C THR A 59 1.75 -12.99 -1.61
N VAL A 60 2.17 -11.74 -1.79
CA VAL A 60 1.36 -10.54 -1.56
C VAL A 60 0.88 -9.98 -2.89
N TYR A 61 -0.42 -9.82 -3.04
CA TYR A 61 -1.05 -9.21 -4.21
C TYR A 61 -1.44 -7.78 -3.91
N ILE A 62 -0.82 -6.81 -4.60
CA ILE A 62 -1.29 -5.42 -4.63
C ILE A 62 -2.46 -5.35 -5.61
N LEU A 63 -3.66 -5.06 -5.10
CA LEU A 63 -4.89 -5.03 -5.89
C LEU A 63 -5.12 -3.64 -6.49
N ALA A 64 -4.79 -2.60 -5.72
CA ALA A 64 -4.84 -1.21 -6.15
C ALA A 64 -3.89 -0.37 -5.29
N PHE A 65 -3.42 0.74 -5.83
CA PHE A 65 -2.86 1.84 -5.04
C PHE A 65 -3.29 3.17 -5.65
N ARG A 66 -3.61 4.15 -4.80
CA ARG A 66 -4.16 5.45 -5.21
C ARG A 66 -3.65 6.55 -4.29
N HIS A 67 -3.66 7.79 -4.76
CA HIS A 67 -3.39 8.92 -3.88
C HIS A 67 -4.52 9.05 -2.85
N GLN A 68 -4.24 9.43 -1.59
CA GLN A 68 -5.29 9.44 -0.55
C GLN A 68 -6.49 10.34 -0.90
N LYS A 69 -6.22 11.49 -1.52
CA LYS A 69 -7.28 12.41 -1.99
C LYS A 69 -8.20 11.81 -3.06
N GLU A 70 -7.76 10.76 -3.75
CA GLU A 70 -8.53 10.03 -4.76
C GLU A 70 -9.23 8.80 -4.19
N ALA A 71 -8.77 8.31 -3.04
CA ALA A 71 -9.32 7.15 -2.35
C ALA A 71 -10.54 7.49 -1.48
N GLY A 72 -10.90 8.78 -1.37
CA GLY A 72 -12.09 9.23 -0.64
C GLY A 72 -11.87 9.46 0.86
N TYR A 73 -10.62 9.66 1.29
CA TYR A 73 -10.26 10.11 2.64
C TYR A 73 -10.28 11.63 2.77
#